data_AF-A0A7C5NY62-F1
#
_entry.id   AF-A0A7C5NY62-F1
#
_cell.length_a   1.000
_cell.length_b   1.000
_cell.length_c   1.000
_cell.angle_alpha   90.00
_cell.angle_beta   90.00
_cell.angle_gamma   90.00
#
_symmetry.space_group_name_H-M   'P 1'
#
loop_
_entity.id
_entity.type
_entity.pdbx_description
1 polymer ?
#
loop_
_entity_poly.entity_id
_entity_poly.type
_entity_poly.pdbx_seq_one_letter_code
_entity_poly.pdbx_strand_id
1 'polypeptide(L)'
;MQDRRRWLVEWLRNYLKSRDTLEKRISEISETEYGLEVIQSDSKKRFFLVEPEPGDISSICSQLKEDSEVTAVFFNTEENFRAVIESWDSISQIGRLKLLFLNPEGESDTKWMVAPRLHSMISDQKSLRRGLRSMFETVGPISEAQISSLIKKGEKI
;
A
#
# COMPACT_ATOMS: atom_id res chain seq x y z
N MET A 1 -5.75 -8.57 13.98
CA MET A 1 -5.13 -8.62 12.63
C MET A 1 -6.17 -8.77 11.52
N GLN A 2 -7.12 -9.71 11.61
CA GLN A 2 -8.15 -9.89 10.57
C GLN A 2 -9.04 -8.66 10.36
N ASP A 3 -9.52 -8.01 11.43
CA ASP A 3 -10.39 -6.83 11.30
C ASP A 3 -9.66 -5.62 10.72
N ARG A 4 -8.39 -5.42 11.11
CA ARG A 4 -7.50 -4.39 10.55
C ARG A 4 -7.34 -4.55 9.05
N ARG A 5 -7.01 -5.77 8.61
CA ARG A 5 -6.86 -6.09 7.19
C ARG A 5 -8.18 -5.91 6.44
N ARG A 6 -9.28 -6.40 7.01
CA ARG A 6 -10.63 -6.27 6.41
C ARG A 6 -11.02 -4.81 6.21
N TRP A 7 -10.86 -3.99 7.25
CA TRP A 7 -11.13 -2.55 7.17
C TRP A 7 -10.33 -1.91 6.03
N LEU A 8 -9.05 -2.27 5.92
CA LEU A 8 -8.18 -1.69 4.90
C LEU A 8 -8.53 -2.17 3.48
N VAL A 9 -8.95 -3.42 3.32
CA VAL A 9 -9.49 -3.95 2.05
C VAL A 9 -10.75 -3.17 1.64
N GLU A 10 -11.68 -2.95 2.56
CA GLU A 10 -12.91 -2.19 2.29
C GLU A 10 -12.61 -0.73 1.96
N TRP A 11 -11.74 -0.08 2.74
CA TRP A 11 -11.27 1.28 2.46
C TRP A 11 -10.63 1.37 1.08
N LEU A 12 -9.74 0.43 0.74
CA LEU A 12 -9.02 0.39 -0.52
C LEU A 12 -9.98 0.19 -1.70
N ARG A 13 -10.96 -0.71 -1.57
CA ARG A 13 -12.01 -0.92 -2.58
C ARG A 13 -12.77 0.37 -2.85
N ASN A 14 -13.18 1.09 -1.81
CA ASN A 14 -13.90 2.35 -1.94
C ASN A 14 -13.03 3.44 -2.55
N TYR A 15 -11.77 3.52 -2.14
CA TYR A 15 -10.78 4.42 -2.72
C TYR A 15 -10.59 4.19 -4.22
N LEU A 16 -10.43 2.93 -4.64
CA LEU A 16 -10.26 2.54 -6.03
C LEU A 16 -11.50 2.88 -6.87
N LYS A 17 -12.71 2.57 -6.37
CA LYS A 17 -13.97 2.93 -7.03
C LYS A 17 -14.14 4.45 -7.18
N SER A 18 -13.82 5.21 -6.14
CA SER A 18 -13.88 6.67 -6.16
C SER A 18 -12.91 7.24 -7.21
N ARG A 19 -11.67 6.74 -7.25
CA ARG A 19 -10.66 7.14 -8.25
C ARG A 19 -11.09 6.80 -9.67
N ASP A 20 -11.77 5.68 -9.86
CA ASP A 20 -12.23 5.21 -11.17
C ASP A 20 -13.55 5.83 -11.63
N THR A 21 -14.20 6.68 -10.82
CA THR A 21 -15.53 7.25 -11.15
C THR A 21 -15.52 8.03 -12.47
N LEU A 22 -14.42 8.70 -12.78
CA LEU A 22 -14.26 9.48 -14.02
C LEU A 22 -13.72 8.62 -15.18
N GLU A 23 -12.73 7.77 -14.92
CA GLU A 23 -12.02 7.03 -15.98
C GLU A 23 -12.78 5.76 -16.41
N LYS A 24 -13.58 5.16 -15.52
CA LYS A 24 -14.34 3.92 -15.73
C LYS A 24 -13.49 2.81 -16.37
N ARG A 25 -12.24 2.68 -15.92
CA ARG A 25 -11.29 1.69 -16.41
C ARG A 25 -11.35 0.40 -15.62
N ILE A 26 -11.91 0.38 -14.42
CA ILE A 26 -12.04 -0.82 -13.61
C ILE A 26 -13.26 -1.61 -14.11
N SER A 27 -13.00 -2.84 -14.56
CA SER A 27 -14.05 -3.80 -14.92
C SER A 27 -14.45 -4.65 -13.72
N GLU A 28 -13.50 -5.07 -12.90
CA GLU A 28 -13.74 -5.95 -11.76
C GLU A 28 -12.78 -5.66 -10.61
N ILE A 29 -13.27 -5.82 -9.38
CA ILE A 29 -12.47 -5.83 -8.15
C ILE A 29 -12.85 -7.10 -7.37
N SER A 30 -11.89 -8.00 -7.17
CA SER A 30 -12.06 -9.26 -6.44
C SER A 30 -11.13 -9.34 -5.24
N GLU A 31 -11.53 -10.06 -4.18
CA GLU A 31 -10.67 -10.33 -3.03
C GLU A 31 -9.78 -11.54 -3.30
N THR A 32 -8.57 -11.50 -2.73
CA THR A 32 -7.57 -12.56 -2.82
C THR A 32 -7.03 -12.90 -1.44
N GLU A 33 -6.25 -13.98 -1.33
CA GLU A 33 -5.54 -14.34 -0.10
C GLU A 33 -4.67 -13.21 0.45
N TYR A 34 -4.18 -12.29 -0.38
CA TYR A 34 -3.27 -11.21 0.02
C TYR A 34 -3.91 -9.82 0.03
N GLY A 35 -5.13 -9.64 -0.50
CA GLY A 35 -5.76 -8.33 -0.61
C GLY A 35 -6.76 -8.26 -1.77
N LEU A 36 -6.52 -7.39 -2.75
CA LEU A 36 -7.41 -7.19 -3.91
C LEU A 36 -6.71 -7.48 -5.24
N GLU A 37 -7.44 -8.09 -6.17
CA GLU A 37 -7.13 -8.07 -7.60
C GLU A 37 -8.09 -7.10 -8.30
N VAL A 38 -7.54 -6.24 -9.16
CA VAL A 38 -8.30 -5.30 -9.98
C VAL A 38 -8.04 -5.61 -11.44
N ILE A 39 -9.10 -5.88 -12.18
CA ILE A 39 -9.06 -6.11 -13.63
C ILE A 39 -9.51 -4.82 -14.32
N GLN A 40 -8.67 -4.31 -15.20
CA GLN A 40 -8.97 -3.16 -16.04
C GLN A 40 -9.66 -3.57 -17.34
N SER A 41 -10.31 -2.62 -18.01
CA SER A 41 -11.03 -2.84 -19.27
C SER A 41 -10.16 -3.29 -20.44
N ASP A 42 -8.84 -3.02 -20.38
CA ASP A 42 -7.85 -3.54 -21.33
C ASP A 42 -7.27 -4.90 -20.91
N SER A 43 -7.93 -5.60 -19.99
CA SER A 43 -7.51 -6.88 -19.39
C SER A 43 -6.21 -6.81 -18.58
N LYS A 44 -5.66 -5.62 -18.30
CA LYS A 44 -4.52 -5.49 -17.37
C LYS A 44 -4.96 -5.79 -15.95
N LYS A 45 -4.08 -6.48 -15.22
CA LYS A 45 -4.28 -6.85 -13.82
C LYS A 45 -3.41 -6.01 -12.91
N ARG A 46 -4.01 -5.52 -11.83
CA ARG A 46 -3.32 -4.87 -10.71
C ARG A 46 -3.60 -5.63 -9.44
N PHE A 47 -2.54 -5.95 -8.70
CA PHE A 47 -2.65 -6.59 -7.39
C PHE A 47 -2.36 -5.57 -6.30
N PHE A 48 -3.21 -5.55 -5.29
CA PHE A 48 -3.02 -4.77 -4.08
C PHE A 48 -2.84 -5.71 -2.90
N LEU A 49 -1.61 -5.79 -2.38
CA LEU A 49 -1.26 -6.57 -1.20
C LEU A 49 -1.58 -5.73 0.03
N VAL A 50 -2.40 -6.22 0.95
CA VAL A 50 -2.87 -5.45 2.10
C VAL A 50 -2.15 -5.95 3.36
N GLU A 51 -1.33 -5.07 3.95
CA GLU A 51 -0.48 -5.36 5.11
C GLU A 51 0.35 -6.64 4.94
N PRO A 52 1.06 -6.84 3.81
CA PRO A 52 1.98 -7.96 3.69
C PRO A 52 3.17 -7.78 4.64
N GLU A 53 3.71 -8.86 5.19
CA GLU A 53 5.02 -8.77 5.85
C GLU A 53 6.08 -8.33 4.82
N PRO A 54 6.89 -7.29 5.10
CA PRO A 54 7.84 -6.77 4.11
C PRO A 54 8.83 -7.81 3.55
N GLY A 55 9.22 -8.79 4.38
CA GLY A 55 10.07 -9.91 3.96
C GLY A 55 9.41 -10.86 2.95
N ASP A 56 8.08 -10.99 2.99
CA ASP A 56 7.32 -11.91 2.15
C ASP A 56 6.91 -11.30 0.81
N ILE A 57 6.99 -9.98 0.64
CA ILE A 57 6.57 -9.28 -0.58
C ILE A 57 7.21 -9.88 -1.83
N SER A 58 8.51 -10.22 -1.78
CA SER A 58 9.20 -10.82 -2.91
C SER A 58 8.65 -12.20 -3.27
N SER A 59 8.38 -13.03 -2.26
CA SER A 59 7.80 -14.37 -2.44
C SER A 59 6.40 -14.28 -3.05
N ILE A 60 5.55 -13.41 -2.50
CA ILE A 60 4.20 -13.17 -3.01
C ILE A 60 4.25 -12.68 -4.46
N CYS A 61 5.10 -11.70 -4.75
CA CYS A 61 5.25 -11.13 -6.09
C CYS A 61 5.70 -12.14 -7.15
N SER A 62 6.47 -13.16 -6.75
CA SER A 62 6.93 -14.22 -7.66
C SER A 62 5.81 -15.16 -8.12
N GLN A 63 4.71 -15.24 -7.36
CA GLN A 63 3.53 -16.05 -7.68
C GLN A 63 2.57 -15.31 -8.64
N LEU A 64 2.78 -14.02 -8.89
CA LEU A 64 1.93 -13.19 -9.74
C LEU A 64 2.48 -13.10 -11.17
N LYS A 65 1.61 -13.20 -12.19
CA LYS A 65 1.97 -13.09 -13.63
C LYS A 65 2.89 -11.91 -13.90
N GLU A 66 3.95 -12.07 -14.72
CA GLU A 66 5.04 -11.08 -14.94
C GLU A 66 4.61 -9.66 -15.34
N ASP A 67 3.47 -9.49 -16.03
CA ASP A 67 3.00 -8.16 -16.48
C ASP A 67 2.10 -7.41 -15.48
N SER A 68 1.85 -8.00 -14.31
CA SER A 68 0.93 -7.42 -13.33
C SER A 68 1.56 -6.27 -12.54
N GLU A 69 0.88 -5.14 -12.41
CA GLU A 69 1.32 -4.09 -11.48
C GLU A 69 1.01 -4.51 -10.04
N VAL A 70 1.92 -4.24 -9.10
CA VAL A 70 1.73 -4.62 -7.69
C VAL A 70 1.85 -3.39 -6.80
N THR A 71 0.90 -3.21 -5.89
CA THR A 71 0.95 -2.17 -4.85
C THR A 71 0.81 -2.83 -3.48
N ALA A 72 1.81 -2.72 -2.62
CA ALA A 72 1.69 -3.10 -1.22
C ALA A 72 1.13 -1.91 -0.41
N VAL A 73 0.12 -2.17 0.42
CA VAL A 73 -0.66 -1.15 1.12
C VAL A 73 -0.52 -1.35 2.62
N PHE A 74 -0.16 -0.28 3.33
CA PHE A 74 0.13 -0.28 4.75
C PHE A 74 -0.53 0.90 5.46
N PHE A 75 -0.92 0.74 6.71
CA PHE A 75 -1.03 1.88 7.61
C PHE A 75 0.34 2.52 7.81
N ASN A 76 0.34 3.85 7.94
CA ASN A 76 1.51 4.68 8.17
C ASN A 76 1.98 4.58 9.64
N THR A 77 2.17 3.36 10.16
CA THR A 77 2.71 3.12 11.49
C THR A 77 4.24 3.19 11.44
N GLU A 78 4.87 3.58 12.55
CA GLU A 78 6.35 3.58 12.64
C GLU A 78 6.92 2.16 12.46
N GLU A 79 6.18 1.13 12.89
CA GLU A 79 6.55 -0.28 12.70
C GLU A 79 6.59 -0.68 11.22
N ASN A 80 5.52 -0.43 10.48
CA ASN A 80 5.46 -0.72 9.04
C ASN A 80 6.52 0.06 8.27
N PHE A 81 6.73 1.33 8.64
CA PHE A 81 7.77 2.15 8.04
C PHE A 81 9.16 1.54 8.26
N ARG A 82 9.51 1.19 9.50
CA ARG A 82 10.82 0.58 9.82
C ARG A 82 11.03 -0.74 9.11
N ALA A 83 10.03 -1.63 9.14
CA ALA A 83 10.12 -2.94 8.51
C ALA A 83 10.35 -2.83 6.98
N VAL A 84 9.72 -1.85 6.32
CA VAL A 84 9.98 -1.55 4.90
C VAL A 84 11.39 -1.00 4.66
N ILE A 85 11.89 -0.12 5.53
CA ILE A 85 13.27 0.41 5.41
C ILE A 85 14.31 -0.69 5.61
N GLU A 86 14.08 -1.59 6.56
CA GLU A 86 14.95 -2.74 6.83
C GLU A 86 14.96 -3.73 5.66
N SER A 87 13.82 -3.91 5.00
CA SER A 87 13.66 -4.78 3.83
C SER A 87 13.87 -4.05 2.49
N TRP A 88 14.37 -2.81 2.49
CA TRP A 88 14.34 -1.96 1.30
C TRP A 88 15.15 -2.52 0.14
N ASP A 89 16.31 -3.11 0.43
CA ASP A 89 17.21 -3.63 -0.61
C ASP A 89 16.56 -4.76 -1.41
N SER A 90 15.81 -5.65 -0.77
CA SER A 90 15.06 -6.72 -1.45
C SER A 90 13.83 -6.17 -2.18
N ILE A 91 13.05 -5.31 -1.53
CA ILE A 91 11.85 -4.69 -2.09
C ILE A 91 12.16 -3.87 -3.35
N SER A 92 13.30 -3.16 -3.35
CA SER A 92 13.70 -2.31 -4.48
C SER A 92 14.11 -3.06 -5.75
N GLN A 93 14.37 -4.37 -5.67
CA GLN A 93 14.60 -5.20 -6.86
C GLN A 93 13.30 -5.47 -7.64
N ILE A 94 12.14 -5.34 -7.00
CA ILE A 94 10.84 -5.64 -7.59
C ILE A 94 10.37 -4.45 -8.43
N GLY A 95 10.60 -4.52 -9.75
CA GLY A 95 10.48 -3.34 -10.60
C GLY A 95 9.09 -2.74 -10.78
N ARG A 96 8.05 -3.56 -10.66
CA ARG A 96 6.63 -3.17 -10.80
C ARG A 96 5.94 -2.84 -9.47
N LEU A 97 6.70 -2.83 -8.37
CA LEU A 97 6.16 -2.63 -7.04
C LEU A 97 6.01 -1.14 -6.73
N LYS A 98 4.87 -0.81 -6.13
CA LYS A 98 4.62 0.45 -5.44
C LYS A 98 4.29 0.15 -3.98
N LEU A 99 4.66 1.04 -3.07
CA LEU A 99 4.26 0.99 -1.67
C LEU A 99 3.34 2.17 -1.40
N LEU A 100 2.17 1.92 -0.83
CA LEU A 100 1.18 2.91 -0.45
C LEU A 100 1.01 2.87 1.07
N PHE A 101 1.30 3.98 1.73
CA PHE A 101 1.10 4.14 3.16
C PHE A 101 -0.09 5.07 3.41
N LEU A 102 -0.93 4.76 4.39
CA LEU A 102 -2.12 5.56 4.72
C LEU A 102 -2.22 5.94 6.20
N ASN A 103 -2.68 7.16 6.42
CA ASN A 103 -3.20 7.64 7.69
C ASN A 103 -4.56 8.31 7.43
N PRO A 104 -5.68 7.61 7.66
CA PRO A 104 -7.01 8.17 7.43
C PRO A 104 -7.34 9.35 8.35
N GLU A 105 -6.62 9.48 9.47
CA GLU A 105 -6.76 10.57 10.43
C GLU A 105 -5.71 11.68 10.22
N GLY A 106 -4.95 11.65 9.12
CA GLY A 106 -3.95 12.67 8.81
C GLY A 106 -4.58 14.05 8.55
N GLU A 107 -3.97 15.10 9.11
CA GLU A 107 -4.49 16.48 9.03
C GLU A 107 -4.24 17.15 7.67
N SER A 108 -3.02 16.99 7.12
CA SER A 108 -2.58 17.60 5.86
C SER A 108 -2.75 16.65 4.68
N ASP A 109 -2.13 15.47 4.78
CA ASP A 109 -2.19 14.40 3.79
C ASP A 109 -2.60 13.10 4.47
N THR A 110 -3.38 12.28 3.76
CA THR A 110 -3.90 11.01 4.30
C THR A 110 -3.17 9.78 3.79
N LYS A 111 -2.23 9.95 2.85
CA LYS A 111 -1.51 8.84 2.22
C LYS A 111 -0.30 9.33 1.43
N TRP A 112 0.70 8.48 1.31
CA TRP A 112 1.84 8.70 0.43
C TRP A 112 2.22 7.40 -0.30
N MET A 113 2.85 7.52 -1.46
CA MET A 113 3.21 6.38 -2.30
C MET A 113 4.62 6.52 -2.84
N VAL A 114 5.35 5.41 -2.91
CA VAL A 114 6.70 5.35 -3.46
C VAL A 114 6.85 4.13 -4.37
N ALA A 115 7.63 4.27 -5.44
CA ALA A 115 8.07 3.16 -6.29
C ALA A 115 9.51 2.80 -5.93
N PRO A 116 9.76 1.71 -5.17
CA PRO A 116 11.06 1.43 -4.57
C PRO A 116 12.20 1.36 -5.58
N ARG A 117 12.03 0.60 -6.68
CA ARG A 117 13.06 0.51 -7.74
C ARG A 117 13.42 1.86 -8.33
N LEU A 118 12.42 2.67 -8.68
CA LEU A 118 12.63 3.99 -9.26
C LEU A 118 13.42 4.88 -8.30
N HIS A 119 13.04 4.89 -7.01
CA HIS A 119 13.66 5.76 -6.02
C HIS A 119 15.09 5.31 -5.67
N SER A 120 15.36 4.00 -5.62
CA SER A 120 16.72 3.47 -5.49
C SER A 120 17.62 3.80 -6.69
N MET A 121 17.07 3.93 -7.89
CA MET A 121 17.86 4.27 -9.09
C MET A 121 18.26 5.75 -9.16
N ILE A 122 17.47 6.65 -8.55
CA ILE A 122 17.65 8.11 -8.71
C ILE A 122 18.18 8.81 -7.45
N SER A 123 18.36 8.09 -6.34
CA SER A 123 18.78 8.65 -5.06
C SER A 123 19.92 7.85 -4.45
N ASP A 124 20.87 8.54 -3.80
CA ASP A 124 21.80 7.87 -2.89
C ASP A 124 21.06 7.37 -1.63
N GLN A 125 21.61 6.37 -0.94
CA GLN A 125 20.96 5.72 0.19
C GLN A 125 20.62 6.69 1.34
N LYS A 126 21.47 7.70 1.59
CA LYS A 126 21.25 8.67 2.67
C LYS A 126 20.12 9.63 2.33
N SER A 127 20.12 10.16 1.10
CA SER A 127 19.04 11.03 0.61
C SER A 127 17.71 10.30 0.53
N LEU A 128 17.73 9.04 0.10
CA LEU A 128 16.55 8.18 0.04
C LEU A 128 15.90 8.02 1.41
N ARG A 129 16.66 7.58 2.43
CA ARG A 129 16.11 7.37 3.78
C ARG A 129 15.52 8.65 4.36
N ARG A 130 16.20 9.78 4.17
CA ARG A 130 15.69 11.09 4.59
C ARG A 130 14.41 11.48 3.84
N GLY A 131 14.35 11.25 2.53
CA GLY A 131 13.16 11.50 1.72
C GLY A 131 11.97 10.67 2.18
N LEU A 132 12.16 9.37 2.35
CA LEU A 132 11.11 8.46 2.86
C LEU A 132 10.62 8.87 4.24
N ARG A 133 11.53 9.26 5.14
CA ARG A 133 11.17 9.77 6.47
C ARG A 133 10.34 11.04 6.39
N SER A 134 10.70 11.97 5.51
CA SER A 134 9.92 13.19 5.30
C SER A 134 8.50 12.87 4.81
N MET A 135 8.34 11.95 3.87
CA MET A 135 7.01 11.55 3.37
C MET A 135 6.17 10.90 4.47
N PHE A 136 6.78 10.05 5.30
CA PHE A 136 6.16 9.44 6.46
C PHE A 136 5.67 10.49 7.46
N GLU A 137 6.50 11.47 7.79
CA GLU A 137 6.19 12.55 8.73
C GLU A 137 5.10 13.50 8.20
N THR A 138 5.09 13.79 6.89
CA THR A 138 4.05 14.63 6.26
C THR A 138 2.64 14.04 6.36
N VAL A 139 2.50 12.72 6.21
CA VAL A 139 1.22 12.03 6.39
C VAL A 139 0.88 11.82 7.88
N GLY A 140 1.88 11.94 8.74
CA GLY A 140 1.76 11.73 10.18
C GLY A 140 1.66 10.25 10.54
N PRO A 141 2.35 9.80 11.60
CA PRO A 141 2.24 8.42 12.07
C PRO A 141 0.83 8.16 12.61
N ILE A 142 0.31 6.96 12.35
CA ILE A 142 -0.91 6.47 12.98
C ILE A 142 -0.57 5.39 14.02
N SER A 143 -1.19 5.46 15.20
CA SER A 143 -1.01 4.49 16.28
C SER A 143 -2.03 3.35 16.24
N GLU A 144 -1.71 2.21 16.88
CA GLU A 144 -2.65 1.08 16.98
C GLU A 144 -3.96 1.43 17.69
N ALA A 145 -3.92 2.37 18.64
CA ALA A 145 -5.13 2.87 19.31
C ALA A 145 -6.06 3.60 18.33
N GLN A 146 -5.49 4.41 17.44
CA GLN A 146 -6.23 5.12 16.39
C GLN A 146 -6.79 4.14 15.36
N ILE A 147 -5.99 3.16 14.92
CA ILE A 147 -6.44 2.12 13.98
C ILE A 147 -7.61 1.33 14.59
N SER A 148 -7.50 0.95 15.87
CA SER A 148 -8.58 0.28 16.59
C SER A 148 -9.85 1.14 16.68
N SER A 149 -9.70 2.45 16.84
CA SER A 149 -10.80 3.41 16.83
C SER A 149 -11.46 3.50 15.44
N LEU A 150 -10.68 3.54 14.37
CA LEU A 150 -11.16 3.55 12.99
C LEU A 150 -11.98 2.29 12.65
N ILE A 151 -11.48 1.12 13.05
CA ILE A 151 -12.17 -0.16 12.87
C ILE A 151 -13.53 -0.12 13.57
N LYS A 152 -13.56 0.27 14.85
CA LYS A 152 -14.80 0.40 15.64
C LYS A 152 -15.78 1.43 15.07
N LYS A 153 -15.30 2.52 14.47
CA LYS A 153 -16.15 3.52 13.80
C LYS A 153 -16.76 2.94 12.52
N GLY A 154 -15.98 2.18 11.74
CA GLY A 154 -16.43 1.55 10.50
C GLY A 154 -17.48 0.46 10.71
N GLU A 155 -17.42 -0.29 11.81
CA GLU A 155 -18.41 -1.30 12.18
C GLU A 155 -19.79 -0.73 12.58
N LYS A 156 -19.88 0.58 12.84
CA LYS A 156 -21.11 1.26 13.28
C LYS A 156 -21.93 1.88 12.14
N ILE A 157 -21.55 1.61 10.89
CA ILE A 157 -22.23 2.13 9.69
C ILE A 157 -23.15 1.07 9.10
#